data_AF-A0A1I8BLV1-F1
#
_entry.id   AF-A0A1I8BLV1-F1
#
_cell.length_a   1.000
_cell.length_b   1.000
_cell.length_c   1.000
_cell.angle_alpha   90.00
_cell.angle_beta   90.00
_cell.angle_gamma   90.00
#
_symmetry.space_group_name_H-M   'P 1'
#
loop_
_entity.id
_entity.type
_entity.pdbx_description
1 polymer ?
#
loop_
_entity_poly.entity_id
_entity_poly.type
_entity_poly.pdbx_seq_one_letter_code
_entity_poly.pdbx_strand_id
1 'polypeptide(L)'
;MRMCIIGGGGYLGQLLAQALQNEGGHFVVLFDLNFLASFPHIKLNEQLTQRIEGSIECSDQLIEALEGCDACFHLAGYGMSGGPSVVVIFDGHTELYMADEDTPYLQSSQYGNYYAESKSAAEQLILAENCPPKLSTCALRLRGIYGPGE
;
A
#
# COMPACT_ATOMS: atom_id res chain seq x y z
N MET A 1 -9.25 16.52 3.42
CA MET A 1 -8.07 15.92 4.04
C MET A 1 -6.94 15.89 3.03
N ARG A 2 -5.69 15.89 3.51
CA ARG A 2 -4.47 15.67 2.73
C ARG A 2 -4.01 14.22 2.97
N MET A 3 -3.87 13.44 1.91
CA MET A 3 -3.60 12.01 1.99
C MET A 3 -2.36 11.64 1.20
N CYS A 4 -1.39 11.00 1.84
CA CYS A 4 -0.18 10.49 1.18
C CYS A 4 -0.43 9.07 0.64
N ILE A 5 0.02 8.81 -0.58
CA ILE A 5 -0.03 7.49 -1.22
C ILE A 5 1.40 7.14 -1.64
N ILE A 6 2.05 6.29 -0.84
CA ILE A 6 3.36 5.74 -1.13
C ILE A 6 3.17 4.59 -2.12
N GLY A 7 3.87 4.60 -3.25
CA GLY A 7 3.54 3.77 -4.42
C GLY A 7 2.45 4.41 -5.29
N GLY A 8 2.34 5.75 -5.24
CA GLY A 8 1.28 6.52 -5.92
C GLY A 8 1.45 6.65 -7.44
N GLY A 9 2.60 6.29 -7.99
CA GLY A 9 2.88 6.29 -9.44
C GLY A 9 2.37 5.02 -10.14
N GLY A 10 2.17 3.94 -9.38
CA GLY A 10 1.61 2.68 -9.88
C GLY A 10 0.11 2.72 -10.18
N TYR A 11 -0.38 1.66 -10.84
CA TYR A 11 -1.79 1.55 -11.28
C TYR A 11 -2.79 1.71 -10.12
N LEU A 12 -2.62 0.90 -9.08
CA LEU A 12 -3.49 0.93 -7.90
C LEU A 12 -3.41 2.27 -7.15
N GLY A 13 -2.20 2.83 -7.02
CA GLY A 13 -2.00 4.12 -6.36
C GLY A 13 -2.73 5.25 -7.04
N GLN A 14 -2.67 5.32 -8.37
CA GLN A 14 -3.39 6.34 -9.15
C GLN A 14 -4.92 6.11 -9.14
N LEU A 15 -5.40 4.86 -9.12
CA LEU A 15 -6.82 4.56 -8.96
C LEU A 15 -7.35 4.99 -7.59
N LEU A 16 -6.61 4.68 -6.52
CA LEU A 16 -6.94 5.11 -5.16
C LEU A 16 -6.99 6.64 -5.09
N ALA A 17 -6.01 7.31 -5.67
CA ALA A 17 -5.96 8.77 -5.74
C ALA A 17 -7.21 9.36 -6.41
N GLN A 18 -7.64 8.78 -7.53
CA GLN A 18 -8.86 9.20 -8.22
C GLN A 18 -10.11 8.97 -7.36
N ALA A 19 -10.22 7.81 -6.70
CA ALA A 19 -11.34 7.51 -5.82
C ALA A 19 -11.44 8.51 -4.64
N LEU A 20 -10.32 8.80 -3.98
CA LEU A 20 -10.26 9.75 -2.87
C LEU A 20 -10.63 11.17 -3.30
N GLN A 21 -10.24 11.59 -4.50
CA GLN A 21 -10.65 12.87 -5.08
C GLN A 21 -12.15 12.91 -5.40
N ASN A 22 -12.70 11.83 -5.97
CA ASN A 22 -14.10 11.76 -6.38
C ASN A 22 -15.07 11.69 -5.19
N GLU A 23 -14.74 10.90 -4.16
CA GLU A 23 -15.63 10.70 -3.02
C GLU A 23 -15.59 11.86 -2.03
N GLY A 24 -14.41 12.47 -1.82
CA GLY A 24 -14.20 13.42 -0.72
C GLY A 24 -13.50 14.72 -1.09
N GLY A 25 -13.22 14.97 -2.37
CA GLY A 25 -12.45 16.14 -2.82
C GLY A 25 -11.09 16.24 -2.14
N HIS A 26 -10.49 15.10 -1.78
CA HIS A 26 -9.29 15.06 -0.98
C HIS A 26 -8.07 15.51 -1.79
N PHE A 27 -7.15 16.19 -1.11
CA PHE A 27 -5.84 16.50 -1.68
C PHE A 27 -4.96 15.26 -1.54
N VAL A 28 -4.36 14.81 -2.64
CA VAL A 28 -3.50 13.61 -2.64
C VAL A 28 -2.05 13.97 -2.91
N VAL A 29 -1.15 13.38 -2.13
CA VAL A 29 0.29 13.41 -2.36
C VAL A 29 0.68 12.03 -2.87
N LEU A 30 1.09 11.96 -4.13
CA LEU A 30 1.60 10.74 -4.73
C LEU A 30 3.11 10.71 -4.55
N PHE A 31 3.61 9.68 -3.89
CA PHE A 31 5.03 9.44 -3.67
C PHE A 31 5.45 8.14 -4.34
N ASP A 32 6.42 8.18 -5.24
CA ASP A 32 6.89 7.00 -5.97
C ASP A 32 8.32 7.22 -6.50
N LEU A 33 8.99 6.14 -6.90
CA LEU A 33 10.34 6.19 -7.48
C LEU A 33 10.37 6.91 -8.83
N ASN A 34 9.25 6.90 -9.57
CA ASN A 34 9.05 7.64 -10.81
C ASN A 34 7.55 7.67 -11.20
N PHE A 35 7.19 8.55 -12.13
CA PHE A 35 5.84 8.67 -12.68
C PHE A 35 5.79 8.39 -14.18
N LEU A 36 6.48 7.34 -14.63
CA LEU A 36 6.57 7.01 -16.07
C LEU A 36 5.30 6.35 -16.62
N ALA A 37 4.54 5.68 -15.75
CA ALA A 37 3.32 5.00 -16.16
C ALA A 37 2.18 5.99 -16.42
N SER A 38 1.52 5.84 -17.57
CA SER A 38 0.34 6.61 -17.95
C SER A 38 -0.85 5.68 -18.15
N PHE A 39 -1.96 6.00 -17.48
CA PHE A 39 -3.20 5.22 -17.52
C PHE A 39 -4.33 6.09 -18.06
N PRO A 40 -4.68 6.02 -19.36
CA PRO A 40 -5.61 6.97 -20.01
C PRO A 40 -7.02 7.04 -19.40
N HIS A 41 -7.43 6.00 -18.68
CA HIS A 41 -8.74 5.93 -18.02
C HIS A 41 -8.73 6.51 -16.61
N ILE A 42 -7.54 6.71 -16.02
CA ILE A 42 -7.40 7.39 -14.73
C ILE A 42 -7.28 8.89 -15.01
N LYS A 43 -8.14 9.66 -14.35
CA LYS A 43 -8.24 11.11 -14.45
C LYS A 43 -8.12 11.70 -13.06
N LEU A 44 -6.98 12.30 -12.78
CA LEU A 44 -6.73 13.02 -11.54
C LEU A 44 -7.03 14.51 -11.72
N ASN A 45 -7.56 15.12 -10.68
CA ASN A 45 -7.61 16.56 -10.58
C ASN A 45 -6.22 17.07 -10.18
N GLU A 46 -5.50 17.64 -11.14
CA GLU A 46 -4.14 18.18 -10.94
C GLU A 46 -4.08 19.32 -9.91
N GLN A 47 -5.18 20.04 -9.68
CA GLN A 47 -5.25 21.06 -8.62
C GLN A 47 -5.29 20.47 -7.21
N LEU A 48 -5.68 19.19 -7.09
CA LEU A 48 -5.74 18.43 -5.85
C LEU A 48 -4.66 17.34 -5.79
N THR A 49 -3.61 17.46 -6.61
CA THR A 49 -2.55 16.45 -6.73
C THR A 49 -1.18 17.08 -6.56
N GLN A 50 -0.38 16.52 -5.66
CA GLN A 50 1.07 16.76 -5.61
C GLN A 50 1.78 15.46 -5.95
N ARG A 51 2.83 15.53 -6.79
CA ARG A 51 3.70 14.38 -7.11
C ARG A 51 5.08 14.66 -6.56
N ILE A 52 5.64 13.68 -5.85
CA ILE A 52 6.98 13.71 -5.29
C ILE A 52 7.69 12.45 -5.76
N GLU A 53 8.74 12.62 -6.54
CA GLU A 53 9.61 11.52 -6.95
C GLU A 53 10.65 11.27 -5.87
N GLY A 54 10.71 10.06 -5.32
CA GLY A 54 11.60 9.73 -4.22
C GLY A 54 11.60 8.26 -3.84
N SER A 55 12.59 7.88 -3.03
CA SER A 55 12.72 6.53 -2.48
C SER A 55 12.21 6.48 -1.05
N ILE A 56 11.48 5.42 -0.70
CA ILE A 56 11.09 5.13 0.69
C ILE A 56 12.30 4.90 1.61
N GLU A 57 13.47 4.64 1.03
CA GLU A 57 14.74 4.49 1.75
C GLU A 57 15.35 5.86 2.12
N CYS A 58 14.84 6.96 1.56
CA CYS A 58 15.26 8.32 1.88
C CYS A 58 14.29 8.96 2.88
N SER A 59 14.72 9.08 4.14
CA SER A 59 13.90 9.63 5.22
C SER A 59 13.41 11.05 4.94
N ASP A 60 14.27 11.89 4.37
CA ASP A 60 13.96 13.32 4.18
C ASP A 60 12.84 13.50 3.15
N GLN A 61 12.90 12.74 2.06
CA GLN A 61 11.87 12.73 1.02
C GLN A 61 10.54 12.14 1.54
N LEU A 62 10.64 11.10 2.38
CA LEU A 62 9.45 10.50 2.99
C LEU A 62 8.79 11.47 3.99
N ILE A 63 9.58 12.19 4.76
CA ILE A 63 9.10 13.23 5.68
C ILE A 63 8.42 14.36 4.89
N GLU A 64 9.01 14.82 3.80
CA GLU A 64 8.40 15.82 2.91
C GLU A 64 7.04 15.35 2.37
N ALA A 65 6.96 14.10 1.92
CA ALA A 65 5.71 13.55 1.38
C ALA A 65 4.61 13.42 2.44
N LEU A 66 4.98 13.05 3.67
CA LEU A 66 4.04 12.87 4.78
C LEU A 66 3.65 14.18 5.46
N GLU A 67 4.39 15.27 5.23
CA GLU A 67 4.15 16.54 5.90
C GLU A 67 2.71 17.06 5.69
N GLY A 68 2.04 17.33 6.80
CA GLY A 68 0.67 17.83 6.84
C GLY A 68 -0.41 16.83 6.39
N CYS A 69 -0.07 15.56 6.17
CA CYS A 69 -1.05 14.54 5.80
C CYS A 69 -1.87 14.06 7.00
N ASP A 70 -3.17 13.91 6.80
CA ASP A 70 -4.11 13.35 7.76
C ASP A 70 -4.09 11.81 7.75
N ALA A 71 -3.70 11.20 6.62
CA ALA A 71 -3.61 9.76 6.43
C ALA A 71 -2.53 9.38 5.41
N CYS A 72 -2.02 8.15 5.50
CA CYS A 72 -1.06 7.58 4.57
C CYS A 72 -1.49 6.17 4.14
N PHE A 73 -1.44 5.91 2.83
CA PHE A 73 -1.63 4.59 2.23
C PHE A 73 -0.27 4.09 1.72
N HIS A 74 0.23 3.00 2.30
CA HIS A 74 1.50 2.40 1.88
C HIS A 74 1.25 1.24 0.92
N LEU A 75 1.34 1.52 -0.38
CA LEU A 75 1.15 0.56 -1.47
C LEU A 75 2.47 0.11 -2.10
N ALA A 76 3.57 0.82 -1.82
CA ALA A 76 4.88 0.41 -2.30
C ALA A 76 5.25 -1.00 -1.79
N GLY A 77 5.86 -1.77 -2.68
CA GLY A 77 6.33 -3.11 -2.40
C GLY A 77 7.21 -3.58 -3.52
N TYR A 78 8.31 -4.24 -3.18
CA TYR A 78 9.19 -4.87 -4.14
C TYR A 78 8.94 -6.37 -4.18
N GLY A 79 8.73 -6.90 -5.38
CA GLY A 79 8.39 -8.30 -5.60
C GLY A 79 7.67 -8.42 -6.93
N MET A 80 8.33 -9.01 -7.91
CA MET A 80 7.77 -9.23 -9.25
C MET A 80 6.44 -10.02 -9.14
N SER A 81 5.43 -9.58 -9.88
CA SER A 81 4.09 -10.19 -10.09
C SER A 81 3.10 -10.23 -8.92
N GLY A 82 2.59 -9.07 -8.47
CA GLY A 82 1.23 -8.97 -7.91
C GLY A 82 0.87 -9.95 -6.78
N GLY A 83 1.86 -10.43 -6.02
CA GLY A 83 1.67 -11.47 -5.01
C GLY A 83 0.65 -10.99 -3.98
N PRO A 84 -0.48 -11.70 -3.80
CA PRO A 84 -1.56 -11.22 -2.95
C PRO A 84 -1.08 -11.16 -1.51
N SER A 85 -1.31 -10.06 -0.80
CA SER A 85 -0.96 -9.95 0.63
C SER A 85 -1.64 -10.99 1.53
N VAL A 86 -2.63 -11.75 1.03
CA VAL A 86 -3.15 -12.95 1.73
C VAL A 86 -2.06 -14.00 2.06
N VAL A 87 -0.91 -13.96 1.38
CA VAL A 87 0.25 -14.85 1.65
C VAL A 87 0.82 -14.70 3.07
N VAL A 88 0.42 -13.68 3.84
CA VAL A 88 0.82 -13.54 5.26
C VAL A 88 0.26 -14.66 6.16
N ILE A 89 -0.85 -15.28 5.74
CA ILE A 89 -1.51 -16.41 6.44
C ILE A 89 -1.67 -17.65 5.57
N PHE A 90 -1.36 -17.57 4.27
CA PHE A 90 -1.56 -18.67 3.31
C PHE A 90 -0.23 -19.29 2.89
N ASP A 91 -0.04 -20.58 3.22
CA ASP A 91 1.19 -21.33 2.94
C ASP A 91 1.26 -21.90 1.51
N GLY A 92 0.22 -21.70 0.69
CA GLY A 92 0.14 -22.24 -0.67
C GLY A 92 -0.37 -23.68 -0.76
N HIS A 93 -0.60 -24.35 0.37
CA HIS A 93 -0.92 -25.78 0.44
C HIS A 93 -2.20 -26.06 1.24
N THR A 94 -2.44 -25.29 2.28
CA THR A 94 -3.56 -25.42 3.20
C THR A 94 -4.65 -24.42 2.84
N GLU A 95 -5.83 -24.93 2.47
CA GLU A 95 -6.97 -24.07 2.17
C GLU A 95 -7.37 -23.24 3.40
N LEU A 96 -7.56 -21.93 3.20
CA LEU A 96 -8.11 -21.04 4.20
C LEU A 96 -9.64 -21.11 4.17
N TYR A 97 -10.26 -21.56 5.25
CA TYR A 97 -11.71 -21.60 5.40
C TYR A 97 -12.17 -20.56 6.42
N MET A 98 -13.02 -19.61 5.98
CA MET A 98 -13.54 -18.52 6.83
C MET A 98 -12.46 -17.79 7.64
N ALA A 99 -11.26 -17.62 7.04
CA ALA A 99 -10.15 -16.92 7.68
C ALA A 99 -10.43 -15.41 7.82
N ASP A 100 -9.99 -14.85 8.93
CA ASP A 100 -10.16 -13.47 9.37
C ASP A 100 -8.84 -12.88 9.93
N GLU A 101 -8.93 -11.71 10.57
CA GLU A 101 -7.79 -11.01 11.16
C GLU A 101 -7.15 -11.78 12.33
N ASP A 102 -7.90 -12.66 13.00
CA ASP A 102 -7.42 -13.49 14.12
C ASP A 102 -6.70 -14.76 13.65
N THR A 103 -6.73 -15.04 12.34
CA THR A 103 -6.03 -16.20 11.75
C THR A 103 -4.51 -16.07 11.98
N PRO A 104 -3.84 -17.08 12.57
CA PRO A 104 -2.43 -16.99 12.93
C PRO A 104 -1.51 -16.79 11.72
N TYR A 105 -0.46 -15.99 11.92
CA TYR A 105 0.65 -15.89 10.98
C TYR A 105 1.38 -17.23 10.83
N LEU A 106 1.96 -17.44 9.65
CA LEU A 106 2.81 -18.59 9.39
C LEU A 106 4.16 -18.46 10.11
N GLN A 107 4.73 -19.61 10.48
CA GLN A 107 6.13 -19.67 10.91
C GLN A 107 7.06 -19.39 9.73
N SER A 108 8.26 -18.85 10.00
CA SER A 108 9.25 -18.53 8.96
C SER A 108 9.51 -19.69 7.98
N SER A 109 9.57 -20.94 8.49
CA SER A 109 9.77 -22.15 7.68
C SER A 109 8.60 -22.53 6.77
N GLN A 110 7.45 -21.87 6.89
CA GLN A 110 6.23 -22.17 6.13
C GLN A 110 5.96 -21.18 4.99
N TYR A 111 6.66 -20.03 4.93
CA TYR A 111 6.48 -19.10 3.82
C TYR A 111 7.07 -19.69 2.53
N GLY A 112 6.27 -19.71 1.47
CA GLY A 112 6.71 -20.22 0.15
C GLY A 112 7.74 -19.33 -0.57
N ASN A 113 7.95 -18.09 -0.12
CA ASN A 113 8.93 -17.16 -0.66
C ASN A 113 9.24 -16.00 0.29
N TYR A 114 10.35 -15.29 0.05
CA TYR A 114 10.79 -14.14 0.85
C TYR A 114 9.83 -12.95 0.80
N TYR A 115 9.06 -12.79 -0.29
CA TYR A 115 8.07 -11.72 -0.39
C TYR A 115 6.99 -11.90 0.69
N ALA A 116 6.44 -13.10 0.82
CA ALA A 116 5.41 -13.41 1.82
C ALA A 116 5.93 -13.20 3.25
N GLU A 117 7.14 -13.65 3.53
CA GLU A 117 7.79 -13.44 4.83
C GLU A 117 7.97 -11.95 5.13
N SER A 118 8.46 -11.16 4.16
CA SER A 118 8.65 -9.71 4.33
C SER A 118 7.33 -8.96 4.55
N LYS A 119 6.24 -9.37 3.87
CA LYS A 119 4.91 -8.76 4.04
C LYS A 119 4.29 -9.13 5.38
N SER A 120 4.50 -10.34 5.87
CA SER A 120 4.07 -10.75 7.21
C SER A 120 4.80 -9.97 8.30
N ALA A 121 6.11 -9.80 8.17
CA ALA A 121 6.89 -8.99 9.11
C ALA A 121 6.42 -7.52 9.10
N ALA A 122 6.19 -6.94 7.92
CA ALA A 122 5.70 -5.56 7.80
C ALA A 122 4.29 -5.37 8.42
N GLU A 123 3.38 -6.33 8.21
CA GLU A 123 2.04 -6.32 8.81
C GLU A 123 2.11 -6.36 10.35
N GLN A 124 2.94 -7.25 10.91
CA GLN A 124 3.12 -7.32 12.36
C GLN A 124 3.73 -6.04 12.94
N LEU A 125 4.72 -5.45 12.25
CA LEU A 125 5.36 -4.20 12.67
C LEU A 125 4.36 -3.04 12.71
N ILE A 126 3.56 -2.85 11.65
CA ILE A 126 2.64 -1.71 11.60
C ILE A 126 1.52 -1.84 12.63
N LEU A 127 1.00 -3.05 12.85
CA LEU A 127 -0.06 -3.30 13.83
C LEU A 127 0.44 -3.13 15.28
N ALA A 128 1.72 -3.43 15.55
CA ALA A 128 2.33 -3.21 16.86
C ALA A 128 2.47 -1.71 17.20
N GLU A 129 2.55 -0.84 16.19
CA GLU A 129 2.64 0.62 16.36
C GLU A 129 1.26 1.30 16.51
N ASN A 130 0.17 0.54 16.52
CA ASN A 130 -1.18 1.09 16.71
C ASN A 130 -1.33 1.74 18.09
N CYS A 131 -1.47 3.07 18.13
CA CYS A 131 -1.57 3.83 19.37
C CYS A 131 -2.56 5.01 19.26
N PRO A 132 -3.88 4.76 19.21
CA PRO A 132 -4.87 5.83 19.17
C PRO A 132 -4.87 6.70 20.45
N PRO A 133 -5.07 8.03 20.37
CA PRO A 133 -5.40 8.79 19.15
C PRO A 133 -4.17 9.28 18.38
N LYS A 134 -2.95 8.94 18.81
CA LYS A 134 -1.70 9.44 18.20
C LYS A 134 -1.48 8.88 16.80
N LEU A 135 -1.72 7.58 16.61
CA LEU A 135 -1.61 6.90 15.34
C LEU A 135 -2.60 5.73 15.32
N SER A 136 -3.45 5.69 14.30
CA SER A 136 -4.30 4.54 14.01
C SER A 136 -3.72 3.81 12.80
N THR A 137 -3.48 2.51 12.93
CA THR A 137 -2.93 1.69 11.86
C THR A 137 -3.90 0.58 11.48
N CYS A 138 -3.90 0.20 10.21
CA CYS A 138 -4.56 -1.00 9.73
C CYS A 138 -3.71 -1.67 8.65
N ALA A 139 -3.91 -2.97 8.46
CA ALA A 139 -3.32 -3.73 7.37
C ALA A 139 -4.44 -4.39 6.55
N LEU A 140 -4.33 -4.30 5.23
CA LEU A 140 -5.30 -4.88 4.31
C LEU A 140 -4.67 -6.07 3.60
N ARG A 141 -5.21 -7.26 3.82
CA ARG A 141 -4.81 -8.50 3.13
C ARG A 141 -5.51 -8.62 1.78
N LEU A 142 -5.16 -7.72 0.87
CA LEU A 142 -5.61 -7.73 -0.52
C LEU A 142 -5.26 -9.04 -1.23
N ARG A 143 -6.19 -9.49 -2.09
CA ARG A 143 -5.95 -10.57 -3.06
C ARG A 143 -5.31 -10.02 -4.34
N GLY A 144 -5.17 -10.85 -5.38
CA GLY A 144 -4.61 -10.42 -6.66
C GLY A 144 -5.38 -9.22 -7.20
N ILE A 145 -4.68 -8.11 -7.44
CA ILE A 145 -5.24 -6.87 -7.95
C ILE A 145 -4.90 -6.80 -9.41
N TYR A 146 -5.91 -6.96 -10.25
CA TYR A 146 -5.73 -6.98 -11.70
C TYR A 146 -5.78 -5.58 -12.30
N GLY A 147 -4.91 -5.32 -13.27
CA GLY A 147 -4.78 -4.05 -13.96
C GLY A 147 -4.19 -4.16 -15.37
N PRO A 148 -4.12 -3.06 -16.12
CA PRO A 148 -3.52 -3.04 -17.45
C PRO A 148 -2.07 -3.54 -17.41
N GLY A 149 -1.75 -4.56 -18.22
CA GLY A 149 -0.41 -5.16 -18.27
C GLY A 149 -0.22 -6.39 -17.39
N GLU A 150 -1.28 -6.86 -16.72
CA GLU A 150 -1.40 -8.24 -16.22
C GLU A 150 -2.07 -9.18 -17.21
#